data_AF-A0A2V1IPH9-F1
#
_entry.id   AF-A0A2V1IPH9-F1
#
_cell.length_a   1.000
_cell.length_b   1.000
_cell.length_c   1.000
_cell.angle_alpha   90.00
_cell.angle_beta   90.00
_cell.angle_gamma   90.00
#
_symmetry.space_group_name_H-M   'P 1'
#
loop_
_entity.id
_entity.type
_entity.pdbx_description
1 polymer ?
#
loop_
_entity_poly.entity_id
_entity_poly.type
_entity_poly.pdbx_seq_one_letter_code
_entity_poly.pdbx_strand_id
1 'polypeptide(L)'
;MKQIIATSDSIAACGLYCGACRKFLSGKCPGCKNNEKASWCKIRQCCISKGYHTCAECERDVRECKIYSNFISKVFALLFNSDRPACISYIRAHGEIAYAKEMSIRKCQTIKRK
;
A
#
# COMPACT_ATOMS: atom_id res chain seq x y z
N MET A 1 -18.82 7.23 7.96
CA MET A 1 -17.51 6.81 7.39
C MET A 1 -16.72 6.15 8.52
N LYS A 2 -15.93 5.11 8.24
CA LYS A 2 -15.03 4.50 9.24
C LYS A 2 -14.06 5.56 9.76
N GLN A 3 -13.59 5.39 10.99
CA GLN A 3 -12.51 6.21 11.53
C GLN A 3 -11.17 5.74 10.92
N ILE A 4 -10.22 6.66 10.79
CA ILE A 4 -8.85 6.33 10.39
C ILE A 4 -8.15 5.76 11.63
N ILE A 5 -7.81 4.47 11.59
CA ILE A 5 -7.15 3.77 12.69
C ILE A 5 -5.76 3.34 12.22
N ALA A 6 -4.74 3.69 12.98
CA ALA A 6 -3.35 3.31 12.73
C ALA A 6 -3.12 1.81 13.02
N THR A 7 -3.49 0.97 12.06
CA THR A 7 -3.27 -0.48 12.10
C THR A 7 -2.50 -0.95 10.86
N SER A 8 -1.62 -1.94 11.04
CA SER A 8 -0.94 -2.61 9.95
C SER A 8 -1.92 -3.19 8.94
N ASP A 9 -3.05 -3.75 9.36
CA ASP A 9 -4.08 -4.32 8.46
C ASP A 9 -4.64 -3.31 7.43
N SER A 10 -4.46 -2.02 7.69
CA SER A 10 -4.84 -0.94 6.78
C SER A 10 -3.75 -0.59 5.76
N ILE A 11 -2.65 -1.33 5.69
CA ILE A 11 -1.58 -1.17 4.72
C ILE A 11 -1.80 -2.14 3.56
N ALA A 12 -1.67 -1.64 2.34
CA ALA A 12 -1.74 -2.45 1.14
C ALA A 12 -0.40 -3.13 0.84
N ALA A 13 -0.45 -4.26 0.15
CA ALA A 13 0.72 -5.00 -0.31
C ALA A 13 1.77 -4.12 -1.03
N CYS A 14 1.33 -3.10 -1.76
CA CYS A 14 2.19 -2.16 -2.49
C CYS A 14 2.69 -0.97 -1.66
N GLY A 15 2.34 -0.87 -0.38
CA GLY A 15 2.71 0.23 0.53
C GLY A 15 1.66 1.34 0.65
N LEU A 16 0.58 1.34 -0.15
CA LEU A 16 -0.49 2.34 0.02
C LEU A 16 -1.24 2.15 1.34
N TYR A 17 -1.66 3.24 1.98
CA TYR A 17 -2.45 3.19 3.21
C TYR A 17 -3.96 3.22 2.92
N CYS A 18 -4.61 2.06 3.01
CA CYS A 18 -6.06 1.91 2.87
C CYS A 18 -6.83 2.66 3.96
N GLY A 19 -6.24 2.84 5.15
CA GLY A 19 -6.86 3.54 6.27
C GLY A 19 -7.23 4.99 5.97
N ALA A 20 -6.62 5.61 4.96
CA ALA A 20 -6.97 6.95 4.46
C ALA A 20 -7.74 6.94 3.13
N CYS A 21 -8.11 5.77 2.61
CA CYS A 21 -8.81 5.65 1.32
C CYS A 21 -10.31 5.91 1.46
N ARG A 22 -10.85 6.88 0.70
CA ARG A 22 -12.29 7.22 0.71
C ARG A 22 -13.21 6.00 0.49
N LYS A 23 -12.86 5.09 -0.43
CA LYS A 23 -13.67 3.89 -0.70
C LYS A 23 -13.64 2.90 0.48
N PHE A 24 -12.49 2.76 1.13
CA PHE A 24 -12.37 1.93 2.34
C PHE A 24 -13.17 2.53 3.51
N LEU A 25 -13.02 3.84 3.72
CA LEU A 25 -13.71 4.58 4.77
C LEU A 25 -15.24 4.65 4.56
N SER A 26 -15.72 4.60 3.31
CA SER A 26 -17.15 4.52 3.00
C SER A 26 -17.71 3.09 2.98
N GLY A 27 -16.89 2.08 3.29
CA GLY A 27 -17.31 0.66 3.26
C GLY A 27 -17.46 0.07 1.86
N LYS A 28 -17.21 0.85 0.81
CA LYS A 28 -17.33 0.43 -0.60
C LYS A 28 -16.15 -0.42 -1.09
N CYS A 29 -15.11 -0.57 -0.27
CA CYS A 29 -13.94 -1.40 -0.55
C CYS A 29 -13.49 -2.10 0.74
N PRO A 30 -13.20 -3.42 0.70
CA PRO A 30 -12.81 -4.17 1.90
C PRO A 30 -11.36 -3.95 2.34
N GLY A 31 -10.57 -3.17 1.58
CA GLY A 31 -9.13 -2.97 1.82
C GLY A 31 -8.27 -3.99 1.07
N CYS A 32 -6.97 -3.75 0.92
CA CYS A 32 -6.13 -4.56 0.03
C CYS A 32 -6.09 -6.04 0.42
N LYS A 33 -5.95 -6.35 1.71
CA LYS A 33 -5.82 -7.73 2.22
C LYS A 33 -7.03 -8.58 1.84
N ASN A 34 -8.22 -8.04 2.09
CA ASN A 34 -9.51 -8.73 1.94
C ASN A 34 -10.18 -8.53 0.57
N ASN A 35 -9.54 -7.87 -0.40
CA ASN A 35 -10.15 -7.62 -1.72
C ASN A 35 -9.94 -8.79 -2.69
N GLU A 36 -10.67 -9.88 -2.47
CA GLU A 36 -10.65 -11.07 -3.33
C GLU A 36 -11.05 -10.77 -4.78
N LYS A 37 -11.99 -9.81 -4.96
CA LYS A 37 -12.41 -9.33 -6.29
C LYS A 37 -11.29 -8.66 -7.08
N ALA A 38 -10.21 -8.23 -6.43
CA ALA A 38 -9.02 -7.68 -7.10
C ALA A 38 -8.03 -8.79 -7.53
N SER A 39 -8.53 -9.83 -8.21
CA SER A 39 -7.74 -10.93 -8.77
C SER A 39 -6.77 -10.49 -9.87
N TRP A 40 -6.92 -9.27 -10.40
CA TRP A 40 -5.99 -8.68 -11.36
C TRP A 40 -4.73 -8.08 -10.70
N CYS A 41 -4.72 -7.88 -9.37
CA CYS A 41 -3.62 -7.23 -8.66
C CYS A 41 -2.45 -8.19 -8.40
N LYS A 42 -1.52 -8.26 -9.36
CA LYS A 42 -0.33 -9.14 -9.29
C LYS A 42 0.56 -8.89 -8.07
N ILE A 43 0.64 -7.65 -7.58
CA ILE A 43 1.45 -7.31 -6.39
C ILE A 43 0.88 -7.99 -5.14
N ARG A 44 -0.45 -7.92 -4.97
CA ARG A 44 -1.14 -8.58 -3.85
C ARG A 44 -0.97 -10.09 -3.93
N GLN A 45 -1.17 -10.67 -5.11
CA GLN A 45 -0.97 -12.12 -5.31
C GLN A 45 0.46 -12.56 -5.00
N CYS A 46 1.46 -11.78 -5.43
CA CYS A 46 2.86 -12.06 -5.13
C CYS A 46 3.12 -12.06 -3.61
N CYS A 47 2.63 -11.06 -2.87
CA CYS A 47 2.79 -11.02 -1.41
C CYS A 47 2.10 -12.22 -0.73
N ILE A 48 0.85 -12.52 -1.11
CA ILE A 48 0.12 -13.69 -0.60
C ILE A 48 0.89 -14.99 -0.85
N SER A 49 1.39 -15.20 -2.07
CA SER A 49 2.13 -16.42 -2.42
C SER A 49 3.43 -16.61 -1.64
N LYS A 50 3.99 -15.52 -1.12
CA LYS A 50 5.22 -15.51 -0.33
C LYS A 50 4.96 -15.44 1.18
N GLY A 51 3.70 -15.36 1.60
CA GLY A 51 3.34 -15.12 3.00
C GLY A 51 3.65 -13.72 3.51
N TYR A 52 3.96 -12.76 2.62
CA TYR A 52 4.24 -11.38 3.00
C TYR A 52 2.96 -10.59 3.18
N HIS A 53 2.96 -9.71 4.17
CA HIS A 53 1.96 -8.69 4.35
C HIS A 53 2.18 -7.52 3.37
N THR A 54 3.44 -7.08 3.19
CA THR A 54 3.78 -6.03 2.21
C THR A 54 5.04 -6.34 1.42
N CYS A 55 5.25 -5.62 0.32
CA CYS A 55 6.51 -5.69 -0.44
C CYS A 55 7.75 -5.24 0.35
N ALA A 56 7.58 -4.67 1.55
CA ALA A 56 8.69 -4.29 2.42
C ALA A 56 9.46 -5.51 2.94
N GLU A 57 8.80 -6.65 3.09
CA GLU A 57 9.42 -7.91 3.54
C GLU A 57 10.24 -8.60 2.44
N CYS A 58 10.06 -8.19 1.18
CA CYS A 58 10.83 -8.75 0.07
C CYS A 58 12.21 -8.10 0.01
N GLU A 59 13.28 -8.91 -0.01
CA GLU A 59 14.66 -8.42 -0.05
C GLU A 59 14.95 -7.53 -1.26
N ARG A 60 14.42 -7.92 -2.44
CA ARG A 60 14.55 -7.20 -3.71
C ARG A 60 14.07 -5.74 -3.63
N ASP A 61 14.81 -4.80 -4.22
CA ASP A 61 14.32 -3.44 -4.44
C ASP A 61 13.08 -3.46 -5.36
N VAL A 62 11.99 -2.89 -4.86
CA VAL A 62 10.72 -2.77 -5.57
C VAL A 62 10.85 -1.99 -6.89
N ARG A 63 11.85 -1.11 -7.03
CA ARG A 63 12.14 -0.37 -8.28
C ARG A 63 12.56 -1.31 -9.41
N GLU A 64 13.30 -2.36 -9.08
CA GLU A 64 13.77 -3.40 -10.02
C GLU A 64 12.77 -4.54 -10.19
N CYS A 65 11.71 -4.59 -9.37
CA CYS A 65 10.71 -5.63 -9.41
C CYS A 65 9.68 -5.38 -10.52
N LYS A 66 9.72 -6.18 -11.60
CA LYS A 66 8.75 -6.09 -12.72
C LYS A 66 7.28 -6.27 -12.31
N ILE A 67 7.02 -7.04 -11.24
CA ILE A 67 5.66 -7.23 -10.70
C ILE A 67 5.18 -5.93 -10.04
N TYR A 68 6.06 -5.28 -9.28
CA TYR A 68 5.77 -4.04 -8.57
C TYR A 68 5.70 -2.84 -9.52
N SER A 69 6.73 -2.67 -10.34
CA SER A 69 6.93 -1.58 -11.32
C SER A 69 6.24 -1.85 -12.65
N ASN A 70 5.05 -2.43 -12.62
CA ASN A 70 4.27 -2.70 -13.83
C ASN A 70 3.68 -1.41 -14.44
N PHE A 71 3.36 -1.41 -15.73
CA PHE A 71 2.87 -0.21 -16.45
C PHE A 71 1.66 0.47 -15.77
N ILE A 72 0.75 -0.32 -15.20
CA ILE A 72 -0.44 0.16 -14.46
C ILE A 72 -0.04 0.95 -13.20
N SER A 73 1.02 0.54 -12.51
CA SER A 73 1.53 1.26 -11.35
C SER A 73 2.11 2.63 -11.68
N LYS A 74 2.60 2.86 -12.91
CA LYS A 74 3.05 4.19 -13.37
C LYS A 74 1.86 5.14 -13.57
N VAL A 75 0.73 4.64 -14.09
CA VAL A 75 -0.51 5.41 -14.30
C VAL A 75 -1.13 5.86 -12.97
N PHE A 76 -1.30 4.95 -12.00
CA PHE A 76 -1.84 5.31 -10.69
C PHE A 76 -0.90 6.21 -9.88
N ALA A 77 0.41 6.05 -10.05
CA ALA A 77 1.36 6.90 -9.37
C ALA A 77 1.31 8.36 -9.89
N LEU A 78 1.00 8.57 -11.17
CA LEU A 78 0.72 9.90 -11.74
C LEU A 78 -0.60 10.48 -11.20
N LEU A 79 -1.70 9.70 -11.22
CA LEU A 79 -3.03 10.16 -10.79
C LEU A 79 -3.11 10.52 -9.29
N PHE A 80 -2.36 9.81 -8.44
CA PHE A 80 -2.39 10.03 -6.99
C PHE A 80 -1.19 10.85 -6.47
N ASN A 81 -0.32 11.33 -7.37
CA ASN A 81 1.00 11.88 -7.04
C ASN A 81 1.73 11.01 -5.99
N SER A 82 1.73 9.69 -6.20
CA SER A 82 2.14 8.69 -5.22
C SER A 82 3.58 8.26 -5.41
N ASP A 83 4.35 8.25 -4.33
CA ASP A 83 5.64 7.59 -4.23
C ASP A 83 5.52 6.29 -3.40
N ARG A 84 5.01 5.25 -4.04
CA ARG A 84 4.88 3.94 -3.38
C ARG A 84 6.25 3.31 -3.01
N PRO A 85 7.32 3.42 -3.82
CA PRO A 85 8.66 3.02 -3.37
C PRO A 85 9.11 3.71 -2.08
N ALA A 86 8.80 5.00 -1.91
CA ALA A 86 9.08 5.69 -0.65
C ALA A 86 8.25 5.11 0.51
N CYS A 87 6.97 4.76 0.29
CA CYS A 87 6.17 4.06 1.30
C CYS A 87 6.82 2.73 1.72
N ILE A 88 7.24 1.91 0.76
CA ILE A 88 7.92 0.64 1.04
C ILE A 88 9.23 0.87 1.80
N SER A 89 10.02 1.88 1.39
CA SER A 89 11.27 2.23 2.05
C SER A 89 11.03 2.67 3.51
N TYR A 90 9.98 3.47 3.76
CA TYR A 90 9.58 3.87 5.10
C TYR A 90 9.19 2.65 5.96
N ILE A 91 8.38 1.74 5.43
CA ILE A 91 7.97 0.53 6.15
C ILE A 91 9.19 -0.33 6.51
N ARG A 92 10.16 -0.48 5.60
CA ARG A 92 11.41 -1.23 5.89
C ARG A 92 12.24 -0.57 6.99
N ALA A 93 12.32 0.76 7.00
CA ALA A 93 13.14 1.49 7.95
C ALA A 93 12.50 1.64 9.34
N HIS A 94 11.18 1.77 9.42
CA HIS A 94 10.47 2.16 10.65
C HIS A 94 9.41 1.16 11.11
N GLY A 95 9.10 0.15 10.30
CA GLY A 95 8.04 -0.82 10.56
C GLY A 95 6.65 -0.33 10.19
N GLU A 96 5.72 -1.28 10.10
CA GLU A 96 4.36 -1.04 9.64
C GLU A 96 3.53 -0.16 10.58
N ILE A 97 3.69 -0.31 11.90
CA ILE A 97 2.94 0.47 12.88
C ILE A 97 3.33 1.95 12.83
N ALA A 98 4.63 2.24 12.71
CA ALA A 98 5.10 3.62 12.54
C ALA A 98 4.56 4.23 11.25
N TYR A 99 4.60 3.47 10.15
CA TYR A 99 4.01 3.90 8.88
C TYR A 99 2.51 4.16 9.00
N ALA A 100 1.72 3.24 9.57
CA ALA A 100 0.28 3.41 9.74
C ALA A 100 -0.06 4.65 10.59
N LYS A 101 0.69 4.90 11.67
CA LYS A 101 0.56 6.11 12.51
C LYS A 101 0.83 7.36 11.68
N GLU A 102 1.96 7.42 10.98
CA GLU A 102 2.33 8.57 10.16
C GLU A 102 1.27 8.88 9.10
N MET A 103 0.83 7.86 8.37
CA MET A 103 -0.18 8.00 7.32
C MET A 103 -1.57 8.36 7.88
N SER A 104 -1.88 7.92 9.10
CA SER A 104 -3.12 8.30 9.78
C SER A 104 -3.14 9.77 10.17
N ILE A 105 -2.03 10.30 10.69
CA ILE A 105 -1.87 11.71 11.07
C ILE A 105 -1.99 12.60 9.83
N ARG A 106 -1.28 12.21 8.75
CA ARG A 106 -1.34 12.92 7.46
C ARG A 106 -2.67 12.77 6.72
N LYS A 107 -3.51 11.81 7.12
CA LYS A 107 -4.78 11.46 6.46
C LYS A 107 -4.61 11.22 4.96
N CYS A 108 -3.50 10.61 4.55
CA CYS A 108 -3.18 10.39 3.14
C CYS A 108 -2.88 8.91 2.85
N GLN A 109 -3.02 8.52 1.58
CA GLN A 109 -2.88 7.12 1.15
C GLN A 109 -1.44 6.75 0.76
N THR A 110 -0.56 7.74 0.63
CA THR A 110 0.78 7.58 0.08
C THR A 110 1.67 8.75 0.50
N ILE A 111 2.97 8.51 0.62
CA ILE A 111 3.97 9.56 0.56
C ILE A 111 3.86 10.19 -0.84
N LYS A 112 3.87 11.53 -0.90
CA LYS A 112 3.76 12.28 -2.15
C LYS A 112 5.14 12.40 -2.80
N ARG A 113 5.18 12.41 -4.14
CA ARG A 113 6.41 12.77 -4.85
C ARG A 113 6.77 14.23 -4.56
N LYS A 114 8.06 14.50 -4.43
CA LYS A 114 8.59 15.87 -4.39
C LYS A 114 8.57 16.48 -5.78
#